data_AF-X1JRY4-F1
#
_entry.id   AF-X1JRY4-F1
#
_cell.length_a   1.000
_cell.length_b   1.000
_cell.length_c   1.000
_cell.angle_alpha   90.00
_cell.angle_beta   90.00
_cell.angle_gamma   90.00
#
_symmetry.space_group_name_H-M   'P 1'
#
loop_
_entity.id
_entity.type
_entity.pdbx_description
1 polymer ?
#
loop_
_entity_poly.entity_id
_entity_poly.type
_entity_poly.pdbx_seq_one_letter_code
_entity_poly.pdbx_strand_id
1 'polypeptide(L)'
;HPLKAFVSECITVAKKNLKKGEILDSMGGYCYRSSIELYGVAKEENMLPVGLAQGARLKCDVERDQIITWDMVELNENSVLLQLRRLQDSILG
;
A
#
# COMPACT_ATOMS: atom_id res chain seq x y z
N HIS A 1 4.90 17.32 14.06
CA HIS A 1 5.51 17.40 12.71
C HIS A 1 6.29 16.12 12.47
N PRO A 2 6.35 15.54 11.25
CA PRO A 2 7.10 14.32 10.98
C PRO A 2 8.60 14.46 11.34
N LEU A 3 9.21 13.35 11.74
CA LEU A 3 10.65 13.25 12.00
C LEU A 3 11.45 13.15 10.69
N LYS A 4 12.77 13.31 10.78
CA LYS A 4 13.70 13.07 9.66
C LYS A 4 13.94 11.59 9.33
N ALA A 5 13.20 10.69 9.97
CA ALA A 5 13.25 9.25 9.75
C ALA A 5 11.85 8.66 9.93
N PHE A 6 11.50 7.64 9.15
CA PHE A 6 10.23 6.94 9.31
C PHE A 6 10.30 5.93 10.44
N VAL A 7 9.27 5.93 11.27
CA VAL A 7 9.13 5.03 12.42
C VAL A 7 7.94 4.10 12.29
N SER A 8 6.94 4.49 11.48
CA SER A 8 5.76 3.69 11.18
C SER A 8 5.33 3.86 9.73
N GLU A 9 4.57 2.90 9.24
CA GLU A 9 3.92 2.91 7.93
C GLU A 9 2.43 2.57 8.10
N CYS A 10 1.58 3.30 7.38
CA CYS A 10 0.15 2.99 7.33
C CYS A 10 -0.08 2.02 6.16
N ILE A 11 -0.26 0.73 6.48
CA ILE A 11 -0.27 -0.37 5.51
C ILE A 11 -1.68 -0.74 5.04
N THR A 12 -1.75 -1.46 3.92
CA THR A 12 -3.00 -1.88 3.27
C THR A 12 -3.37 -3.33 3.63
N VAL A 13 -4.58 -3.55 4.17
CA VAL A 13 -5.08 -4.89 4.52
C VAL A 13 -6.41 -5.17 3.84
N ALA A 14 -6.54 -6.31 3.17
CA ALA A 14 -7.77 -6.70 2.47
C ALA A 14 -8.93 -6.92 3.45
N LYS A 15 -10.12 -6.39 3.14
CA LYS A 15 -11.34 -6.57 3.96
C LYS A 15 -12.17 -7.78 3.55
N LYS A 16 -11.94 -8.30 2.35
CA LYS A 16 -12.64 -9.44 1.73
C LYS A 16 -11.66 -10.19 0.84
N ASN A 17 -12.06 -11.36 0.36
CA ASN A 17 -11.33 -12.02 -0.72
C ASN A 17 -11.44 -11.16 -1.98
N LEU A 18 -10.29 -10.87 -2.58
CA LEU A 18 -10.16 -10.07 -3.80
C LEU A 18 -9.54 -10.95 -4.90
N LYS A 19 -9.93 -10.70 -6.14
CA LYS A 19 -9.44 -11.48 -7.28
C LYS A 19 -8.41 -10.73 -8.11
N LYS A 20 -7.52 -11.48 -8.75
CA LYS A 20 -6.61 -10.93 -9.76
C LYS A 20 -7.38 -10.09 -10.77
N GLY A 21 -6.85 -8.90 -11.08
CA GLY A 21 -7.44 -7.93 -12.00
C GLY A 21 -8.44 -6.97 -11.37
N GLU A 22 -8.95 -7.25 -10.15
CA GLU A 22 -9.83 -6.34 -9.42
C GLU A 22 -9.09 -5.03 -9.10
N ILE A 23 -9.82 -3.91 -9.19
CA ILE A 23 -9.31 -2.57 -8.87
C ILE A 23 -9.74 -2.24 -7.44
N LEU A 24 -8.76 -1.91 -6.60
CA LEU A 24 -9.02 -1.48 -5.24
C LEU A 24 -9.79 -0.15 -5.25
N ASP A 25 -10.86 -0.09 -4.45
CA ASP A 25 -11.73 1.08 -4.33
C ASP A 25 -11.07 2.21 -3.50
N SER A 26 -11.87 3.09 -2.90
CA SER A 26 -11.38 4.17 -2.05
C SER A 26 -11.30 3.75 -0.58
N MET A 27 -10.52 4.47 0.21
CA MET A 27 -10.56 4.36 1.67
C MET A 27 -12.00 4.50 2.19
N GLY A 28 -12.36 3.69 3.19
CA GLY A 28 -13.74 3.60 3.69
C GLY A 28 -14.67 2.73 2.84
N GLY A 29 -14.21 2.23 1.70
CA GLY A 29 -14.93 1.29 0.84
C GLY A 29 -14.93 -0.16 1.34
N TYR A 30 -14.97 -1.11 0.41
CA TYR A 30 -15.15 -2.53 0.67
C TYR A 30 -13.89 -3.36 0.46
N CYS A 31 -12.91 -2.91 -0.32
CA CYS A 31 -11.78 -3.76 -0.70
C CYS A 31 -10.72 -3.85 0.40
N TYR A 32 -10.38 -2.74 1.06
CA TYR A 32 -9.30 -2.70 2.04
C TYR A 32 -9.58 -1.74 3.21
N ARG A 33 -8.78 -1.91 4.27
CA ARG A 33 -8.67 -1.02 5.42
C ARG A 33 -7.19 -0.68 5.65
N SER A 34 -6.94 0.39 6.41
CA SER A 34 -5.60 0.66 6.92
C SER A 34 -5.30 -0.15 8.19
N SER A 35 -4.01 -0.39 8.41
CA SER A 35 -3.44 -0.77 9.71
C SER A 35 -2.12 -0.02 9.87
N ILE A 36 -1.54 -0.05 11.07
CA ILE A 36 -0.23 0.56 11.34
C ILE A 36 0.80 -0.55 11.57
N GLU A 37 2.01 -0.35 11.05
CA GLU A 37 3.17 -1.22 11.28
C GLU A 37 4.44 -0.37 11.50
N LEU A 38 5.46 -0.94 12.14
CA LEU A 38 6.80 -0.35 12.20
C LEU A 38 7.36 -0.20 10.79
N TYR A 39 7.98 0.95 10.50
CA TYR A 39 8.48 1.23 9.16
C TYR A 39 9.49 0.18 8.66
N GLY A 40 10.39 -0.28 9.54
CA GLY A 40 11.40 -1.30 9.19
C GLY A 40 10.77 -2.62 8.75
N VAL A 41 9.74 -3.08 9.48
CA VAL A 41 8.99 -4.31 9.15
C VAL A 41 8.22 -4.13 7.85
N ALA A 42 7.49 -3.02 7.70
CA ALA A 42 6.73 -2.72 6.49
C ALA A 42 7.63 -2.66 5.24
N LYS A 43 8.84 -2.12 5.38
CA LYS A 43 9.84 -2.07 4.30
C LYS A 43 10.40 -3.47 3.98
N GLU A 44 10.77 -4.25 4.99
CA GLU A 44 11.30 -5.60 4.82
C GLU A 44 10.29 -6.54 4.16
N GLU A 45 9.02 -6.46 4.58
CA GLU A 45 7.92 -7.27 4.06
C GLU A 45 7.23 -6.64 2.84
N ASN A 46 7.79 -5.55 2.30
CA ASN A 46 7.30 -4.90 1.07
C ASN A 46 5.81 -4.49 1.12
N MET A 47 5.31 -4.12 2.29
CA MET A 47 3.90 -3.79 2.51
C MET A 47 3.50 -2.51 1.77
N LEU A 48 2.34 -2.51 1.11
CA LEU A 48 1.85 -1.37 0.33
C LEU A 48 1.34 -0.26 1.25
N PRO A 49 1.89 0.97 1.17
CA PRO A 49 1.34 2.12 1.88
C PRO A 49 -0.10 2.42 1.44
N VAL A 50 -1.02 2.54 2.38
CA VAL A 50 -2.47 2.65 2.10
C VAL A 50 -2.84 3.85 1.24
N GLY A 51 -2.07 4.94 1.31
CA GLY A 51 -2.27 6.10 0.45
C GLY A 51 -2.09 5.82 -1.04
N LEU A 52 -1.42 4.72 -1.41
CA LEU A 52 -1.21 4.30 -2.79
C LEU A 52 -2.19 3.23 -3.27
N ALA A 53 -2.99 2.65 -2.37
CA ALA A 53 -3.86 1.53 -2.70
C ALA A 53 -5.04 1.91 -3.60
N GLN A 54 -5.56 3.14 -3.50
CA GLN A 54 -6.72 3.55 -4.27
C GLN A 54 -6.46 3.49 -5.78
N GLY A 55 -7.30 2.73 -6.50
CA GLY A 55 -7.18 2.55 -7.94
C GLY A 55 -6.07 1.59 -8.38
N ALA A 56 -5.35 0.96 -7.45
CA ALA A 56 -4.38 -0.08 -7.75
C ALA A 56 -5.09 -1.33 -8.30
N ARG A 57 -4.51 -1.97 -9.31
CA ARG A 57 -5.01 -3.23 -9.87
C ARG A 57 -4.27 -4.41 -9.27
N LEU A 58 -4.98 -5.43 -8.81
CA LEU A 58 -4.36 -6.64 -8.28
C LEU A 58 -3.75 -7.52 -9.39
N LYS A 59 -2.53 -8.02 -9.15
CA LYS A 59 -1.81 -8.96 -10.03
C LYS A 59 -2.05 -10.42 -9.66
N CYS A 60 -2.56 -10.68 -8.46
CA CYS A 60 -2.87 -11.99 -7.92
C CYS A 60 -4.15 -11.95 -7.07
N ASP A 61 -4.65 -13.13 -6.69
CA ASP A 61 -5.73 -13.25 -5.71
C ASP A 61 -5.20 -12.87 -4.32
N VAL A 62 -6.06 -12.24 -3.51
CA VAL A 62 -5.75 -11.81 -2.13
C VAL A 62 -6.84 -12.30 -1.20
N GLU A 63 -6.45 -12.96 -0.12
CA GLU A 63 -7.40 -13.44 0.88
C GLU A 63 -7.83 -12.30 1.83
N ARG A 64 -9.01 -12.46 2.43
CA ARG A 64 -9.48 -11.57 3.49
C ARG A 64 -8.44 -11.49 4.62
N ASP A 65 -8.23 -10.29 5.14
CA ASP A 65 -7.29 -9.96 6.21
C ASP A 65 -5.81 -10.15 5.85
N GLN A 66 -5.49 -10.48 4.58
CA GLN A 66 -4.13 -10.49 4.06
C GLN A 66 -3.60 -9.06 3.84
N ILE A 67 -2.32 -8.84 4.16
CA ILE A 67 -1.60 -7.61 3.86
C ILE A 67 -1.32 -7.56 2.35
N ILE A 68 -1.63 -6.42 1.72
CA ILE A 68 -1.33 -6.18 0.31
C ILE A 68 0.06 -5.57 0.22
N THR A 69 0.92 -6.16 -0.61
CA THR A 69 2.31 -5.69 -0.84
C THR A 69 2.44 -4.97 -2.17
N TRP A 70 3.54 -4.24 -2.36
CA TRP A 70 3.84 -3.54 -3.62
C TRP A 70 3.84 -4.46 -4.83
N ASP A 71 4.35 -5.68 -4.67
CA ASP A 71 4.46 -6.68 -5.72
C ASP A 71 3.13 -7.40 -6.00
N MET A 72 2.07 -7.16 -5.22
CA MET A 72 0.74 -7.70 -5.51
C MET A 72 -0.11 -6.77 -6.38
N VAL A 73 0.33 -5.52 -6.61
CA VAL A 73 -0.44 -4.52 -7.36
C VAL A 73 0.30 -3.95 -8.57
N GLU A 74 -0.47 -3.42 -9.52
CA GLU A 74 -0.07 -2.45 -10.53
C GLU A 74 -0.59 -1.09 -10.11
N LEU A 75 0.31 -0.11 -10.09
CA LEU A 75 0.00 1.27 -9.71
C LEU A 75 0.00 2.17 -10.94
N ASN A 76 -0.70 3.30 -10.85
CA ASN A 76 -0.65 4.32 -11.88
C ASN A 76 0.70 5.06 -11.83
N GLU A 77 1.59 4.75 -12.76
CA GLU A 77 2.93 5.35 -12.88
C GLU A 77 2.91 6.86 -13.15
N ASN A 78 1.79 7.40 -13.64
CA ASN A 78 1.58 8.84 -13.82
C ASN A 78 1.09 9.54 -12.54
N SER A 79 0.92 8.81 -11.43
CA SER A 79 0.49 9.38 -10.16
C SER A 79 1.58 10.23 -9.53
N VAL A 80 1.30 11.51 -9.33
CA VAL A 80 2.18 12.43 -8.58
C VAL A 80 2.48 11.88 -7.18
N LEU A 81 1.48 11.29 -6.52
CA LEU A 81 1.65 10.72 -5.18
C LEU A 81 2.66 9.56 -5.18
N LEU A 82 2.62 8.69 -6.18
CA LEU A 82 3.57 7.59 -6.33
C LEU A 82 4.99 8.12 -6.59
N GLN A 83 5.11 9.11 -7.47
CA GLN A 83 6.40 9.75 -7.79
C GLN A 83 7.02 10.41 -6.55
N LEU A 84 6.22 11.15 -5.77
CA LEU A 84 6.66 11.77 -4.52
C LEU A 84 7.03 10.73 -3.46
N ARG A 85 6.26 9.63 -3.35
CA ARG A 85 6.59 8.56 -2.41
C ARG A 85 7.93 7.90 -2.76
N ARG A 86 8.18 7.61 -4.03
CA ARG A 86 9.48 7.05 -4.47
C ARG A 86 10.64 8.02 -4.23
N LEU A 87 10.43 9.32 -4.45
CA LEU A 87 11.42 10.34 -4.11
C LEU A 87 11.71 10.34 -2.60
N GLN A 88 10.66 10.28 -1.78
CA GLN A 88 10.76 10.20 -0.33
C GLN A 88 11.54 8.95 0.11
N ASP A 89 11.24 7.78 -0.45
CA ASP A 89 11.96 6.53 -0.17
C ASP A 89 13.44 6.63 -0.64
N SER A 90 13.74 7.32 -1.74
CA SER A 90 15.12 7.49 -2.20
C SER A 90 15.98 8.41 -1.31
N ILE A 91 15.35 9.34 -0.58
CA ILE A 91 16.04 10.30 0.29
C ILE A 91 16.16 9.76 1.72
N LEU A 92 15.13 9.05 2.20
CA LEU A 92 14.95 8.71 3.62
C LEU A 92 14.77 7.21 3.88
N GLY A 93 14.56 6.40 2.84
CA GLY A 93 14.15 5.00 2.92
C GLY A 93 15.28 4.06 3.23
#